data_AF-A0A3A0EFR9-F1
#
_entry.id   AF-A0A3A0EFR9-F1
#
_cell.length_a   1.000
_cell.length_b   1.000
_cell.length_c   1.000
_cell.angle_alpha   90.00
_cell.angle_beta   90.00
_cell.angle_gamma   90.00
#
_symmetry.space_group_name_H-M   'P 1'
#
loop_
_entity.id
_entity.type
_entity.pdbx_description
1 polymer ?
#
loop_
_entity_poly.entity_id
_entity_poly.type
_entity_poly.pdbx_seq_one_letter_code
_entity_poly.pdbx_strand_id
1 'polypeptide(L)'
;MKHEKTQNPANASKSHPRVQGEGDYEAARHYRKDVEEFVESGKVDEAMRNAAPRNDEEARQMEKAEKAGKARSKGEDPALRKGADTKH
;
A
#
# COMPACT_ATOMS: atom_id res chain seq x y z
N MET A 1 -52.63 -38.43 8.83
CA MET A 1 -51.86 -37.48 9.66
C MET A 1 -50.70 -37.00 8.81
N LYS A 2 -50.62 -35.68 8.58
CA LYS A 2 -49.68 -35.03 7.67
C LYS A 2 -48.34 -34.90 8.41
N HIS A 3 -47.31 -35.63 7.99
CA HIS A 3 -45.96 -35.38 8.47
C HIS A 3 -45.30 -34.39 7.51
N GLU A 4 -45.30 -33.14 7.96
CA GLU A 4 -44.79 -31.95 7.30
C GLU A 4 -43.26 -31.98 7.27
N LYS A 5 -42.72 -31.87 6.06
CA LYS A 5 -41.30 -31.85 5.75
C LYS A 5 -40.75 -30.45 6.06
N THR A 6 -40.25 -30.22 7.27
CA THR A 6 -39.52 -28.98 7.59
C THR A 6 -38.07 -29.12 7.14
N GLN A 7 -37.83 -28.86 5.84
CA GLN A 7 -36.50 -28.47 5.37
C GLN A 7 -36.29 -27.01 5.77
N ASN A 8 -35.51 -26.78 6.82
CA ASN A 8 -34.97 -25.47 7.13
C ASN A 8 -33.51 -25.42 6.64
N PRO A 9 -33.22 -24.99 5.40
CA PRO A 9 -31.86 -24.62 5.05
C PRO A 9 -31.62 -23.25 5.66
N ALA A 10 -31.25 -23.25 6.94
CA ALA A 10 -30.52 -22.12 7.52
C ALA A 10 -29.23 -22.00 6.70
N ASN A 11 -29.32 -21.17 5.68
CA ASN A 11 -28.25 -20.74 4.82
C ASN A 11 -27.29 -19.95 5.70
N ALA A 12 -26.47 -20.68 6.45
CA ALA A 12 -25.31 -20.18 7.14
C ALA A 12 -24.34 -19.74 6.05
N SER A 13 -24.61 -18.53 5.55
CA SER A 13 -23.65 -17.74 4.80
C SER A 13 -22.34 -17.81 5.59
N LYS A 14 -21.38 -18.57 5.05
CA LYS A 14 -20.02 -18.61 5.54
C LYS A 14 -19.44 -17.22 5.30
N SER A 15 -19.73 -16.29 6.20
CA SER A 15 -18.95 -15.08 6.36
C SER A 15 -17.56 -15.55 6.77
N HIS A 16 -16.71 -15.74 5.76
CA HIS A 16 -15.29 -15.89 6.02
C HIS A 16 -14.91 -14.61 6.76
N PRO A 17 -14.40 -14.70 8.01
CA PRO A 17 -14.00 -13.51 8.73
C PRO A 17 -12.98 -12.79 7.84
N ARG A 18 -13.33 -11.58 7.39
CA ARG A 18 -12.40 -10.74 6.62
C ARG A 18 -11.15 -10.64 7.47
N VAL A 19 -10.04 -11.19 6.99
CA VAL A 19 -8.76 -11.07 7.68
C VAL A 19 -8.45 -9.58 7.72
N GLN A 20 -8.37 -9.01 8.92
CA GLN A 20 -8.04 -7.59 9.13
C GLN A 20 -6.70 -7.56 9.85
N GLY A 21 -5.79 -6.70 9.41
CA GLY A 21 -4.41 -6.63 9.91
C GLY A 21 -3.40 -7.19 8.92
N GLU A 22 -2.31 -7.78 9.42
CA GLU A 22 -1.28 -8.37 8.56
C GLU A 22 -1.88 -9.51 7.71
N GLY A 23 -1.79 -9.38 6.38
CA GLY A 23 -2.37 -10.35 5.44
C GLY A 23 -3.81 -10.06 5.03
N ASP A 24 -4.36 -8.86 5.27
CA ASP A 24 -5.62 -8.45 4.66
C ASP A 24 -5.47 -8.34 3.12
N TYR A 25 -5.92 -9.39 2.44
CA TYR A 25 -5.86 -9.50 0.99
C TYR A 25 -6.75 -8.47 0.28
N GLU A 26 -7.84 -8.01 0.90
CA GLU A 26 -8.69 -6.98 0.29
C GLU A 26 -7.96 -5.64 0.32
N ALA A 27 -7.40 -5.26 1.47
CA ALA A 27 -6.62 -4.02 1.58
C ALA A 27 -5.42 -4.03 0.61
N ALA A 28 -4.72 -5.16 0.49
CA ALA A 28 -3.63 -5.30 -0.46
C ALA A 28 -4.09 -5.19 -1.92
N ARG A 29 -5.24 -5.75 -2.29
CA ARG A 29 -5.80 -5.63 -3.64
C ARG A 29 -6.24 -4.21 -3.95
N HIS A 30 -6.94 -3.56 -3.03
CA HIS A 30 -7.36 -2.17 -3.19
C HIS A 30 -6.15 -1.25 -3.35
N TYR A 31 -5.13 -1.39 -2.50
CA TYR A 31 -3.91 -0.60 -2.63
C TYR A 31 -3.23 -0.79 -4.00
N ARG A 32 -3.08 -2.03 -4.48
CA ARG A 32 -2.49 -2.29 -5.81
C ARG A 32 -3.30 -1.61 -6.92
N LYS A 33 -4.62 -1.76 -6.88
CA LYS A 33 -5.52 -1.14 -7.84
C LYS A 33 -5.40 0.38 -7.83
N ASP A 34 -5.40 1.00 -6.65
CA ASP A 34 -5.30 2.45 -6.52
C ASP A 34 -3.96 2.98 -7.07
N VAL A 35 -2.88 2.24 -6.85
CA VAL A 35 -1.55 2.56 -7.41
C VAL A 35 -1.55 2.44 -8.93
N GLU A 36 -2.10 1.36 -9.49
CA GLU A 36 -2.22 1.15 -10.93
C GLU A 36 -3.03 2.27 -11.58
N GLU A 37 -4.22 2.58 -11.05
CA GLU A 37 -5.07 3.66 -11.55
C GLU A 37 -4.38 5.03 -11.44
N PHE A 38 -3.62 5.29 -10.37
CA PHE A 38 -2.86 6.53 -10.23
C PHE A 38 -1.82 6.69 -11.33
N VAL A 39 -1.05 5.63 -11.61
CA VAL A 39 -0.05 5.63 -12.69
C VAL A 39 -0.72 5.77 -14.07
N GLU A 40 -1.77 5.00 -14.33
CA GLU A 40 -2.51 5.01 -15.59
C GLU A 40 -3.23 6.35 -15.84
N SER A 41 -3.66 7.04 -14.78
CA SER A 41 -4.35 8.32 -14.88
C SER A 41 -3.49 9.45 -15.46
N GLY A 42 -2.19 9.24 -15.64
CA GLY A 42 -1.25 10.26 -16.14
C GLY A 42 -0.97 11.39 -15.15
N LYS A 43 -1.46 11.27 -13.90
CA LYS A 43 -1.30 12.29 -12.85
C LYS A 43 0.07 12.29 -12.19
N VAL A 44 0.95 11.35 -12.57
CA VAL A 44 2.29 11.22 -12.00
C VAL A 44 3.10 12.51 -12.20
N ASP A 45 3.07 13.08 -13.41
CA ASP A 45 3.83 14.29 -13.74
C ASP A 45 3.35 15.51 -12.94
N GLU A 46 2.03 15.65 -12.78
CA GLU A 46 1.43 16.71 -11.97
C GLU A 46 1.78 16.55 -10.49
N ALA A 47 1.69 15.32 -9.96
CA ALA A 47 2.04 15.03 -8.59
C ALA A 47 3.53 15.31 -8.31
N MET A 48 4.42 14.98 -9.25
CA MET A 48 5.84 15.30 -9.15
C MET A 48 6.10 16.81 -9.09
N ARG A 49 5.44 17.59 -9.96
CA ARG A 49 5.56 19.06 -9.95
C ARG A 49 5.03 19.66 -8.65
N ASN A 50 3.93 19.12 -8.14
CA ASN A 50 3.34 19.57 -6.88
C ASN A 50 4.19 19.22 -5.66
N ALA A 51 4.94 18.11 -5.70
CA ALA A 51 5.86 17.67 -4.65
C ALA A 51 7.23 18.37 -4.70
N ALA A 52 7.59 19.00 -5.83
CA ALA A 52 8.85 19.71 -5.96
C ALA A 52 8.90 20.91 -4.99
N PRO A 53 10.05 21.16 -4.34
CA PRO A 53 10.20 22.31 -3.46
C PRO A 53 10.06 23.60 -4.26
N ARG A 54 9.39 24.60 -3.69
CA ARG A 54 9.10 25.88 -4.36
C ARG A 54 10.26 26.87 -4.28
N ASN A 55 11.20 26.65 -3.37
CA ASN A 55 12.38 27.48 -3.16
C ASN A 55 13.51 26.71 -2.46
N ASP A 56 14.69 27.33 -2.39
CA ASP A 56 15.89 26.74 -1.78
C ASP A 56 15.75 26.42 -0.29
N GLU A 57 14.97 27.22 0.44
CA GLU A 57 14.75 26.98 1.87
C GLU A 57 13.93 25.71 2.08
N GLU A 58 12.82 25.55 1.35
CA GLU A 58 11.99 24.36 1.37
C GLU A 58 12.78 23.12 0.94
N ALA A 59 13.62 23.23 -0.09
CA ALA A 59 14.50 22.14 -0.52
C ALA A 59 15.44 21.68 0.62
N ARG A 60 16.06 22.64 1.34
CA ARG A 60 16.94 22.34 2.48
C ARG A 60 16.17 21.71 3.65
N GLN A 61 14.95 22.16 3.92
CA GLN A 61 14.12 21.57 4.98
C GLN A 61 13.71 20.14 4.62
N MET A 62 13.34 19.90 3.37
CA MET A 62 12.99 18.56 2.87
C MET A 62 14.20 17.61 2.98
N GLU A 63 15.39 18.04 2.55
CA GLU A 63 16.62 17.26 2.68
C GLU A 63 16.97 16.97 4.16
N LYS A 64 16.81 17.96 5.04
CA LYS A 64 17.06 17.78 6.48
C LYS A 64 16.07 16.79 7.10
N ALA A 65 14.80 16.85 6.71
CA ALA A 65 13.77 15.92 7.17
C ALA A 65 14.09 14.48 6.70
N GLU A 66 14.49 14.32 5.44
CA GLU A 66 14.90 13.02 4.90
C GLU A 66 16.09 12.44 5.67
N LYS A 67 17.14 13.25 5.89
CA LYS A 67 18.32 12.83 6.68
C LYS A 67 17.96 12.44 8.10
N ALA A 68 17.09 13.21 8.77
CA ALA A 68 16.64 12.92 10.12
C ALA A 68 15.83 11.61 10.18
N GLY A 69 14.97 11.36 9.19
CA GLY A 69 14.22 10.11 9.06
C GLY A 69 15.16 8.91 8.84
N LYS A 70 16.10 9.04 7.90
CA LYS A 70 17.11 8.00 7.60
C LYS A 70 17.99 7.70 8.83
N ALA A 71 18.41 8.71 9.58
CA ALA A 71 19.22 8.52 10.79
C ALA A 71 18.46 7.79 11.91
N ARG A 72 17.12 7.81 11.90
CA ARG A 72 16.25 7.12 12.87
C ARG A 72 15.70 5.80 12.37
N SER A 73 15.86 5.49 11.08
CA SER A 73 15.39 4.23 10.50
C SER A 73 16.34 3.10 10.89
N LYS A 74 15.86 1.85 10.81
CA LYS A 74 16.70 0.65 11.00
C LYS A 74 17.56 0.33 9.77
N GLY A 75 17.75 1.30 8.88
CA GLY A 75 18.35 1.11 7.56
C GLY A 75 17.32 0.67 6.52
N GLU A 76 17.78 0.66 5.26
CA GLU A 76 17.04 0.11 4.12
C GLU A 76 17.20 -1.42 4.09
N ASP A 77 16.28 -2.11 3.41
CA ASP A 77 16.39 -3.56 3.20
C ASP A 77 17.75 -3.90 2.55
N PRO A 78 18.58 -4.76 3.16
CA PRO A 78 19.86 -5.18 2.59
C PRO A 78 19.77 -5.72 1.15
N ALA A 79 18.62 -6.28 0.74
CA ALA A 79 18.39 -6.71 -0.63
C ALA A 79 18.48 -5.55 -1.65
N LEU A 80 18.15 -4.33 -1.25
CA LEU A 80 18.28 -3.13 -2.09
C LEU A 80 19.74 -2.74 -2.33
N ARG A 81 20.63 -3.00 -1.36
CA ARG A 81 22.07 -2.72 -1.49
C ARG A 81 22.74 -3.69 -2.47
N LYS A 82 22.45 -4.99 -2.36
CA LYS A 82 23.04 -6.03 -3.22
C LYS A 82 22.66 -5.88 -4.70
N GLY A 83 21.46 -5.36 -4.98
CA GLY A 83 21.02 -5.08 -6.35
C GLY A 83 21.78 -3.94 -7.03
N ALA A 84 22.33 -3.00 -6.27
CA ALA A 84 23.15 -1.90 -6.80
C ALA A 84 24.56 -2.38 -7.21
N ASP A 85 25.14 -3.31 -6.45
CA ASP A 85 26.50 -3.84 -6.69
C ASP A 85 26.60 -4.77 -7.91
N THR A 86 25.47 -5.26 -8.44
CA THR A 86 25.44 -6.20 -9.58
C THR A 86 25.24 -5.50 -10.94
N LYS A 87 25.26 -4.16 -10.99
CA LYS A 87 25.19 -3.37 -12.22
C LYS A 87 26.47 -2.56 -12.46
N HIS A 88 27.60 -3.24 -12.57
CA HIS A 88 28.86 -2.69 -13.06
C HIS A 88 29.50 -3.62 -14.08
#